data_AF-A0A6I2LZ63-F1
#
_entry.id   AF-A0A6I2LZ63-F1
#
_cell.length_a   1.000
_cell.length_b   1.000
_cell.length_c   1.000
_cell.angle_alpha   90.00
_cell.angle_beta   90.00
_cell.angle_gamma   90.00
#
_symmetry.space_group_name_H-M   'P 1'
#
loop_
_entity.id
_entity.type
_entity.pdbx_description
1 polymer ?
#
loop_
_entity_poly.entity_id
_entity_poly.type
_entity_poly.pdbx_seq_one_letter_code
_entity_poly.pdbx_strand_id
1 'polypeptide(L)'
;MTGTAATDDLAGRILSGLRAANRGVGVILGLVLAATIIFVIADVVLRQMGNSLGGSDEISGYSMAVLASWGLAVALMEGAHVRIDLLRQGLATRGRAAFDLTALTALTYVAVLVAWQAWPVLDKTLQRGSRANTPLATPLWIPQGLWFTGWVWFAICAVLMLIAAVLIAVQRDWARLDDAIGMGNEAEDALAEARTLEESRK
;
A
#
# COMPACT_ATOMS: atom_id res chain seq x y z
N MET A 1 3.96 18.22 -31.62
CA MET A 1 4.62 18.62 -30.36
C MET A 1 3.63 18.92 -29.22
N THR A 2 2.31 18.80 -29.42
CA THR A 2 1.27 19.05 -28.40
C THR A 2 0.84 17.81 -27.62
N GLY A 3 1.04 16.60 -28.14
CA GLY A 3 0.61 15.35 -27.51
C GLY A 3 1.43 14.93 -26.28
N THR A 4 2.75 15.15 -26.30
CA THR A 4 3.67 14.76 -25.21
C THR A 4 3.48 15.60 -23.95
N ALA A 5 3.26 16.91 -24.11
CA ALA A 5 3.01 17.81 -22.98
C ALA A 5 1.70 17.48 -22.22
N ALA A 6 0.66 17.06 -22.94
CA ALA A 6 -0.61 16.69 -22.34
C ALA A 6 -0.56 15.34 -21.61
N THR A 7 0.16 14.35 -22.15
CA THR A 7 0.38 13.06 -21.47
C THR A 7 1.25 13.20 -20.23
N ASP A 8 2.22 14.10 -20.27
CA ASP A 8 3.10 14.42 -19.14
C ASP A 8 2.36 15.09 -17.98
N ASP A 9 1.48 16.05 -18.28
CA ASP A 9 0.62 16.69 -17.27
C ASP A 9 -0.31 15.66 -16.62
N LEU A 10 -0.93 14.78 -17.42
CA LEU A 10 -1.85 13.78 -16.91
C LEU A 10 -1.18 12.77 -15.97
N ALA A 11 -0.04 12.20 -16.35
CA ALA A 11 0.67 11.23 -15.51
C ALA A 11 1.12 11.86 -14.18
N GLY A 12 1.65 13.08 -14.22
CA GLY A 12 2.04 13.83 -13.03
C GLY A 12 0.86 14.14 -12.10
N ARG A 13 -0.29 14.51 -12.66
CA ARG A 13 -1.53 14.77 -11.90
C ARG A 13 -2.10 13.50 -11.25
N ILE A 14 -2.06 12.36 -11.94
CA ILE A 14 -2.47 11.08 -11.35
C ILE A 14 -1.59 10.74 -10.15
N LEU A 15 -0.27 10.78 -10.32
CA LEU A 15 0.67 10.40 -9.26
C LEU A 15 0.62 11.36 -8.05
N SER A 16 0.56 12.67 -8.30
CA SER A 16 0.41 13.66 -7.21
C SER A 16 -0.92 13.50 -6.46
N GLY A 17 -2.02 13.27 -7.19
CA GLY A 17 -3.34 13.01 -6.60
C GLY A 17 -3.35 11.75 -5.73
N LEU A 18 -2.76 10.65 -6.22
CA LEU A 18 -2.63 9.40 -5.48
C LEU A 18 -1.78 9.55 -4.20
N ARG A 19 -0.65 10.27 -4.29
CA ARG A 19 0.22 10.54 -3.14
C ARG A 19 -0.50 11.39 -2.09
N ALA A 20 -1.22 12.43 -2.51
CA ALA A 20 -1.99 13.27 -1.59
C ALA A 20 -3.10 12.47 -0.89
N ALA A 21 -3.84 11.65 -1.63
CA ALA A 21 -4.90 10.80 -1.08
C ALA A 21 -4.32 9.78 -0.08
N ASN A 22 -3.24 9.08 -0.44
CA ASN A 22 -2.64 8.08 0.44
C ASN A 22 -1.94 8.68 1.65
N ARG A 23 -1.47 9.94 1.60
CA ARG A 23 -0.99 10.64 2.79
C ARG A 23 -2.12 10.82 3.83
N GLY A 24 -3.31 11.21 3.38
CA GLY A 24 -4.49 11.31 4.26
C GLY A 24 -4.88 9.95 4.85
N VAL A 25 -4.90 8.91 4.01
CA VAL A 25 -5.14 7.53 4.46
C VAL A 25 -4.10 7.11 5.50
N GLY A 26 -2.80 7.34 5.25
CA GLY A 26 -1.71 6.98 6.17
C GLY A 26 -1.87 7.62 7.55
N VAL A 27 -2.26 8.90 7.62
CA VAL A 27 -2.54 9.56 8.90
C VAL A 27 -3.70 8.90 9.64
N ILE A 28 -4.79 8.58 8.93
CA ILE A 28 -5.95 7.89 9.52
C ILE A 28 -5.55 6.51 10.05
N LEU A 29 -4.79 5.73 9.27
CA LEU A 29 -4.30 4.43 9.70
C LEU A 29 -3.38 4.53 10.92
N GLY A 30 -2.48 5.52 10.95
CA GLY A 30 -1.63 5.78 12.12
C GLY A 30 -2.44 6.08 13.38
N LEU A 31 -3.50 6.88 13.28
CA LEU A 31 -4.41 7.17 14.39
C LEU A 31 -5.19 5.93 14.85
N VAL A 32 -5.70 5.13 13.91
CA VAL A 32 -6.41 3.88 14.23
C VAL A 32 -5.48 2.88 14.92
N LEU A 33 -4.23 2.78 14.46
CA LEU A 33 -3.21 1.93 15.09
C LEU A 33 -2.90 2.41 16.51
N ALA A 34 -2.65 3.71 16.70
CA ALA A 34 -2.39 4.28 18.02
C ALA A 34 -3.57 4.07 18.98
N ALA A 35 -4.81 4.29 18.52
CA ALA A 35 -6.01 4.04 19.30
C ALA A 35 -6.15 2.56 19.69
N THR A 36 -5.84 1.64 18.76
CA THR A 36 -5.87 0.19 19.02
C THR A 36 -4.83 -0.20 20.07
N ILE A 37 -3.61 0.36 19.99
CA ILE A 37 -2.55 0.12 20.99
C ILE A 37 -2.97 0.62 22.38
N ILE A 38 -3.47 1.86 22.46
CA ILE A 38 -3.93 2.44 23.74
C ILE A 38 -5.05 1.58 24.33
N PHE A 39 -5.98 1.13 23.50
CA PHE A 39 -7.09 0.28 23.93
C PHE A 39 -6.62 -1.07 24.48
N VAL A 40 -5.68 -1.74 23.79
CA VAL A 40 -5.10 -3.01 24.27
C VAL A 40 -4.32 -2.81 25.57
N ILE A 41 -3.51 -1.75 25.67
CA ILE A 41 -2.78 -1.44 26.91
C ILE A 41 -3.75 -1.18 28.07
N ALA A 42 -4.83 -0.42 27.84
CA ALA A 42 -5.84 -0.15 28.84
C ALA A 42 -6.53 -1.44 29.32
N ASP A 43 -6.89 -2.36 28.41
CA ASP A 43 -7.47 -3.65 28.79
C ASP A 43 -6.49 -4.49 29.60
N VAL A 44 -5.20 -4.53 29.22
CA VAL A 44 -4.17 -5.25 29.98
C VAL A 44 -4.05 -4.70 31.40
N VAL A 45 -4.03 -3.38 31.57
CA VAL A 45 -3.96 -2.74 32.91
C VAL A 45 -5.21 -3.05 33.73
N LEU A 46 -6.39 -2.97 33.13
CA LEU A 46 -7.65 -3.30 33.80
C LEU A 46 -7.67 -4.76 34.26
N ARG A 47 -7.17 -5.69 33.43
CA ARG A 47 -7.08 -7.12 33.77
C ARG A 47 -6.24 -7.35 35.02
N GLN A 48 -5.14 -6.61 35.17
CA GLN A 48 -4.31 -6.67 36.38
C GLN A 48 -5.04 -6.15 37.63
N MET A 49 -6.05 -5.29 37.46
CA MET A 49 -6.91 -4.77 38.54
C MET A 49 -8.17 -5.62 38.79
N GLY A 50 -8.30 -6.78 38.12
CA GLY A 50 -9.43 -7.71 38.28
C GLY A 50 -10.68 -7.35 37.46
N ASN A 51 -10.58 -6.42 36.51
CA ASN A 51 -11.68 -6.06 35.60
C ASN A 51 -11.23 -6.23 34.13
N SER A 52 -12.12 -6.38 33.15
CA SER A 52 -11.70 -6.40 31.73
C SER A 52 -12.74 -5.72 30.88
N LEU A 53 -12.29 -5.03 29.83
CA LEU A 53 -13.17 -4.40 28.86
C LEU A 53 -13.91 -5.44 28.01
N GLY A 54 -13.35 -6.66 27.87
CA GLY A 54 -13.91 -7.73 27.03
C GLY A 54 -13.86 -7.38 25.53
N GLY A 55 -13.61 -8.39 24.67
CA GLY A 55 -13.59 -8.18 23.21
C GLY A 55 -12.41 -7.37 22.67
N SER A 56 -11.37 -7.11 23.49
CA SER A 56 -10.13 -6.44 23.05
C SER A 56 -9.40 -7.20 21.96
N ASP A 57 -9.41 -8.53 22.03
CA ASP A 57 -8.83 -9.42 21.02
C ASP A 57 -9.59 -9.35 19.68
N GLU A 58 -10.92 -9.21 19.71
CA GLU A 58 -11.74 -9.06 18.50
C GLU A 58 -11.52 -7.71 17.83
N ILE A 59 -11.60 -6.62 18.60
CA ILE A 59 -11.48 -5.27 18.08
C ILE A 59 -10.07 -5.05 17.51
N SER A 60 -9.03 -5.49 18.23
CA SER A 60 -7.66 -5.40 17.73
C SER A 60 -7.46 -6.23 16.46
N GLY A 61 -8.03 -7.45 16.39
CA GLY A 61 -8.01 -8.27 15.18
C GLY A 61 -8.67 -7.60 13.98
N TYR A 62 -9.84 -6.98 14.17
CA TYR A 62 -10.54 -6.22 13.13
C TYR A 62 -9.76 -4.99 12.69
N SER A 63 -9.21 -4.22 13.65
CA SER A 63 -8.34 -3.09 13.35
C SER A 63 -7.13 -3.51 12.53
N MET A 64 -6.47 -4.62 12.88
CA MET A 64 -5.31 -5.12 12.12
C MET A 64 -5.68 -5.54 10.70
N ALA A 65 -6.84 -6.16 10.48
CA ALA A 65 -7.31 -6.50 9.14
C ALA A 65 -7.54 -5.24 8.28
N VAL A 66 -8.15 -4.20 8.84
CA VAL A 66 -8.36 -2.92 8.16
C VAL A 66 -7.02 -2.23 7.89
N LEU A 67 -6.15 -2.13 8.89
CA LEU A 67 -4.81 -1.54 8.76
C LEU A 67 -3.98 -2.23 7.68
N ALA A 68 -3.98 -3.57 7.64
CA ALA A 68 -3.24 -4.32 6.63
C ALA A 68 -3.78 -4.07 5.22
N SER A 69 -5.10 -4.18 5.02
CA SER A 69 -5.71 -4.01 3.68
C SER A 69 -5.53 -2.59 3.13
N TRP A 70 -5.74 -1.56 3.94
CA TRP A 70 -5.55 -0.17 3.52
C TRP A 70 -4.07 0.25 3.46
N GLY A 71 -3.24 -0.29 4.36
CA GLY A 71 -1.82 -0.02 4.43
C GLY A 71 -1.05 -0.45 3.18
N LEU A 72 -1.54 -1.47 2.46
CA LEU A 72 -0.97 -1.88 1.17
C LEU A 72 -0.97 -0.76 0.12
N ALA A 73 -2.01 0.08 0.10
CA ALA A 73 -2.08 1.23 -0.81
C ALA A 73 -1.06 2.32 -0.47
N VAL A 74 -0.89 2.60 0.82
CA VAL A 74 0.12 3.55 1.31
C VAL A 74 1.52 3.02 1.02
N ALA A 75 1.78 1.75 1.34
CA ALA A 75 3.05 1.09 1.07
C ALA A 75 3.39 1.04 -0.43
N LEU A 76 2.38 0.94 -1.31
CA LEU A 76 2.60 1.02 -2.76
C LEU A 76 3.05 2.42 -3.19
N MET A 77 2.45 3.47 -2.64
CA MET A 77 2.84 4.85 -2.97
C MET A 77 4.20 5.24 -2.43
N GLU A 78 4.60 4.68 -1.29
CA GLU A 78 5.90 4.91 -0.66
C GLU A 78 7.00 3.97 -1.19
N GLY A 79 6.67 3.01 -2.06
CA GLY A 79 7.64 2.05 -2.58
C GLY A 79 8.13 1.03 -1.53
N ALA A 80 7.47 0.93 -0.38
CA ALA A 80 7.89 0.13 0.78
C ALA A 80 7.71 -1.40 0.61
N HIS A 81 7.48 -1.88 -0.62
CA HIS A 81 7.43 -3.32 -0.89
C HIS A 81 8.85 -3.86 -1.00
N VAL A 82 9.14 -4.98 -0.34
CA VAL A 82 10.45 -5.63 -0.43
C VAL A 82 10.70 -6.07 -1.87
N ARG A 83 11.67 -5.45 -2.54
CA ARG A 83 12.13 -5.80 -3.89
C ARG A 83 13.55 -6.37 -3.80
N ILE A 84 13.86 -7.37 -4.64
CA ILE A 84 15.18 -8.01 -4.66
C ILE A 84 16.01 -7.35 -5.76
N ASP A 85 17.06 -6.61 -5.37
CA ASP A 85 17.84 -5.74 -6.28
C ASP A 85 18.92 -6.45 -7.08
N LEU A 86 19.17 -7.72 -6.75
CA LEU A 86 20.22 -8.52 -7.39
C LEU A 86 20.05 -8.60 -8.91
N LEU A 87 18.81 -8.57 -9.40
CA LEU A 87 18.51 -8.57 -10.83
C LEU A 87 18.62 -7.17 -11.48
N ARG A 88 18.54 -6.09 -10.69
CA ARG A 88 18.53 -4.70 -11.18
C ARG A 88 19.95 -4.15 -11.39
N GLN A 89 20.92 -4.62 -10.61
CA GLN A 89 22.31 -4.12 -10.61
C GLN A 89 23.05 -4.31 -11.95
N GLY A 90 22.70 -5.33 -12.74
CA GLY A 90 23.35 -5.62 -14.04
C GLY A 90 22.65 -5.06 -15.27
N LEU A 91 21.48 -4.42 -15.13
CA LEU A 91 20.64 -3.99 -16.26
C LEU A 91 20.85 -2.50 -16.59
N ALA A 92 20.89 -2.19 -17.89
CA ALA A 92 20.78 -0.81 -18.37
C ALA A 92 19.39 -0.22 -18.07
N THR A 93 19.25 1.12 -18.09
CA THR A 93 18.03 1.86 -17.74
C THR A 93 16.74 1.30 -18.37
N ARG A 94 16.82 0.84 -19.63
CA ARG A 94 15.66 0.25 -20.34
C ARG A 94 15.24 -1.11 -19.77
N GLY A 95 16.22 -1.93 -19.37
CA GLY A 95 15.97 -3.24 -18.76
C GLY A 95 15.38 -3.11 -17.35
N ARG A 96 15.90 -2.16 -16.56
CA ARG A 96 15.35 -1.83 -15.23
C ARG A 96 13.89 -1.39 -15.33
N ALA A 97 13.61 -0.43 -16.21
CA ALA A 97 12.26 0.10 -16.39
C ALA A 97 11.26 -0.95 -16.92
N ALA A 98 11.68 -1.86 -17.81
CA ALA A 98 10.84 -2.97 -18.27
C ALA A 98 10.54 -4.00 -17.17
N PHE A 99 11.53 -4.28 -16.31
CA PHE A 99 11.35 -5.15 -15.16
C PHE A 99 10.39 -4.54 -14.13
N ASP A 100 10.57 -3.25 -13.80
CA ASP A 100 9.71 -2.52 -12.87
C ASP A 100 8.26 -2.44 -13.39
N LEU A 101 8.06 -2.22 -14.70
CA LEU A 101 6.73 -2.23 -15.32
C LEU A 101 6.09 -3.62 -15.27
N THR A 102 6.87 -4.69 -15.47
CA THR A 102 6.38 -6.07 -15.38
C THR A 102 5.97 -6.40 -13.95
N ALA A 103 6.79 -6.03 -12.97
CA ALA A 103 6.50 -6.21 -11.55
C ALA A 103 5.23 -5.45 -11.14
N LEU A 104 5.10 -4.17 -11.56
CA LEU A 104 3.91 -3.37 -11.30
C LEU A 104 2.65 -3.96 -11.96
N THR A 105 2.78 -4.50 -13.17
CA THR A 105 1.68 -5.18 -13.86
C THR A 105 1.23 -6.43 -13.10
N ALA A 106 2.17 -7.27 -12.67
CA ALA A 106 1.87 -8.46 -11.87
C ALA A 106 1.22 -8.10 -10.53
N LEU A 107 1.74 -7.07 -9.84
CA LEU A 107 1.15 -6.56 -8.60
C LEU A 107 -0.28 -6.06 -8.81
N THR A 108 -0.51 -5.28 -9.86
CA THR A 108 -1.83 -4.75 -10.20
C THR A 108 -2.82 -5.87 -10.50
N TYR A 109 -2.39 -6.89 -11.25
CA TYR A 109 -3.21 -8.07 -11.52
C TYR A 109 -3.64 -8.77 -10.23
N VAL A 110 -2.69 -9.03 -9.32
CA VAL A 110 -2.98 -9.66 -8.02
C VAL A 110 -3.91 -8.78 -7.18
N ALA A 111 -3.67 -7.47 -7.11
CA ALA A 111 -4.49 -6.53 -6.36
C ALA A 111 -5.96 -6.55 -6.83
N VAL A 112 -6.17 -6.50 -8.16
CA VAL A 112 -7.51 -6.57 -8.77
C VAL A 112 -8.16 -7.93 -8.53
N LEU A 113 -7.41 -9.03 -8.67
CA LEU A 113 -7.91 -10.38 -8.41
C LEU A 113 -8.39 -10.55 -6.96
N VAL A 114 -7.61 -10.05 -6.00
CA VAL A 114 -7.97 -10.13 -4.57
C VAL A 114 -9.20 -9.26 -4.29
N ALA A 115 -9.25 -8.04 -4.81
CA ALA A 115 -10.42 -7.18 -4.66
C ALA A 115 -11.69 -7.82 -5.26
N TRP A 116 -11.58 -8.46 -6.43
CA TRP A 116 -12.68 -9.20 -7.04
C TRP A 116 -13.13 -10.37 -6.15
N GLN A 117 -12.19 -11.17 -5.66
CA GLN A 117 -12.50 -12.37 -4.88
C GLN A 117 -12.96 -12.06 -3.45
N ALA A 118 -12.64 -10.88 -2.93
CA ALA A 118 -13.09 -10.42 -1.62
C ALA A 118 -14.61 -10.13 -1.59
N TRP A 119 -15.21 -9.74 -2.72
CA TRP A 119 -16.64 -9.45 -2.80
C TRP A 119 -17.54 -10.64 -2.46
N PRO A 120 -17.38 -11.84 -3.07
CA PRO A 120 -18.14 -13.03 -2.69
C PRO A 120 -18.06 -13.39 -1.21
N VAL A 121 -16.97 -13.02 -0.52
CA VAL A 121 -16.86 -13.26 0.92
C VAL A 121 -17.80 -12.31 1.67
N LEU A 122 -17.83 -11.03 1.32
CA LEU A 122 -18.69 -10.02 1.96
C LEU A 122 -20.17 -10.27 1.66
N ASP A 123 -20.48 -10.60 0.42
CA ASP A 123 -21.84 -10.92 -0.03
C ASP A 123 -22.42 -12.11 0.75
N LYS A 124 -21.65 -13.20 0.92
CA LYS A 124 -22.06 -14.34 1.76
C LYS A 124 -22.32 -13.94 3.21
N THR A 125 -21.51 -13.05 3.77
CA THR A 125 -21.69 -12.54 5.14
C THR A 125 -22.98 -11.72 5.28
N LEU A 126 -23.29 -10.88 4.29
CA LEU A 126 -24.52 -10.09 4.25
C LEU A 126 -25.76 -10.98 4.12
N GLN A 127 -25.74 -11.96 3.20
CA GLN A 127 -26.87 -12.87 2.98
C GLN A 127 -27.18 -13.74 4.20
N ARG A 128 -26.15 -14.18 4.93
CA ARG A 128 -26.31 -15.05 6.10
C ARG A 128 -26.54 -14.27 7.40
N GLY A 129 -26.41 -12.95 7.39
CA GLY A 129 -26.45 -12.13 8.60
C GLY A 129 -25.41 -12.57 9.64
N SER A 130 -24.22 -13.02 9.17
CA SER A 130 -23.24 -13.67 10.03
C SER A 130 -22.74 -12.74 11.14
N ARG A 131 -22.71 -13.28 12.35
CA ARG A 131 -22.15 -12.64 13.54
C ARG A 131 -20.90 -13.38 14.00
N ALA A 132 -19.98 -12.67 14.63
CA ALA A 132 -18.80 -13.26 15.23
C ALA A 132 -19.20 -14.30 16.30
N ASN A 133 -18.54 -15.46 16.33
CA ASN A 133 -18.79 -16.53 17.31
C ASN A 133 -18.06 -16.27 18.64
N THR A 134 -18.18 -15.04 19.10
CA THR A 134 -17.41 -14.45 20.17
C THR A 134 -18.38 -13.66 21.07
N PRO A 135 -17.98 -13.30 22.31
CA PRO A 135 -18.89 -12.68 23.28
C PRO A 135 -19.53 -11.37 22.77
N LEU A 136 -18.83 -10.63 21.92
CA LEU A 136 -19.30 -9.37 21.37
C LEU A 136 -20.37 -9.54 20.27
N ALA A 137 -20.50 -10.76 19.72
CA ALA A 137 -21.46 -11.12 18.67
C ALA A 137 -21.54 -10.11 17.51
N THR A 138 -20.39 -9.53 17.16
CA THR A 138 -20.28 -8.39 16.25
C THR A 138 -20.81 -8.75 14.86
N PRO A 139 -21.64 -7.91 14.22
CA PRO A 139 -22.04 -8.11 12.83
C PRO A 139 -20.80 -8.06 11.93
N LEU A 140 -20.46 -9.18 11.28
CA LEU A 140 -19.19 -9.31 10.56
C LEU A 140 -19.12 -8.42 9.31
N TRP A 141 -20.26 -7.97 8.78
CA TRP A 141 -20.30 -7.10 7.60
C TRP A 141 -19.59 -5.77 7.83
N ILE A 142 -19.52 -5.26 9.07
CA ILE A 142 -18.86 -3.98 9.39
C ILE A 142 -17.33 -4.11 9.22
N PRO A 143 -16.62 -4.96 9.99
CA PRO A 143 -15.17 -5.09 9.84
C PRO A 143 -14.80 -5.63 8.47
N GLN A 144 -15.59 -6.55 7.92
CA GLN A 144 -15.34 -7.13 6.60
C GLN A 144 -15.58 -6.15 5.46
N GLY A 145 -16.54 -5.23 5.60
CA GLY A 145 -16.78 -4.14 4.66
C GLY A 145 -15.62 -3.15 4.64
N LEU A 146 -15.15 -2.73 5.81
CA LEU A 146 -13.97 -1.86 5.91
C LEU A 146 -12.72 -2.51 5.30
N TRP A 147 -12.49 -3.79 5.59
CA TRP A 147 -11.42 -4.58 4.98
C TRP A 147 -11.56 -4.67 3.45
N PHE A 148 -12.76 -4.94 2.94
CA PHE A 148 -13.04 -5.01 1.50
C PHE A 148 -12.73 -3.69 0.81
N THR A 149 -13.17 -2.56 1.40
CA THR A 149 -12.91 -1.22 0.85
C THR A 149 -11.41 -0.90 0.77
N GLY A 150 -10.59 -1.44 1.68
CA GLY A 150 -9.13 -1.32 1.64
C GLY A 150 -8.53 -2.02 0.42
N TRP A 151 -8.98 -3.24 0.12
CA TRP A 151 -8.55 -3.96 -1.09
C TRP A 151 -8.98 -3.26 -2.38
N VAL A 152 -10.19 -2.71 -2.41
CA VAL A 152 -10.68 -1.91 -3.55
C VAL A 152 -9.81 -0.67 -3.73
N TRP A 153 -9.49 0.05 -2.64
CA TRP A 153 -8.62 1.22 -2.69
C TRP A 153 -7.20 0.87 -3.18
N PHE A 154 -6.64 -0.24 -2.69
CA PHE A 154 -5.35 -0.75 -3.15
C PHE A 154 -5.35 -1.08 -4.65
N ALA A 155 -6.37 -1.77 -5.15
CA ALA A 155 -6.53 -2.07 -6.56
C ALA A 155 -6.64 -0.79 -7.42
N ILE A 156 -7.40 0.21 -6.98
CA ILE A 156 -7.51 1.51 -7.66
C ILE A 156 -6.13 2.19 -7.74
N CYS A 157 -5.40 2.24 -6.63
CA CYS A 157 -4.07 2.84 -6.58
C CYS A 157 -3.10 2.13 -7.53
N ALA A 158 -3.10 0.80 -7.55
CA ALA A 158 -2.25 0.00 -8.44
C ALA A 158 -2.58 0.23 -9.92
N VAL A 159 -3.86 0.22 -10.29
CA VAL A 159 -4.30 0.48 -11.66
C VAL A 159 -3.93 1.89 -12.11
N LEU A 160 -4.17 2.92 -11.29
CA LEU A 160 -3.84 4.30 -11.63
C LEU A 160 -2.33 4.53 -11.74
N MET A 161 -1.54 3.90 -10.86
CA MET A 161 -0.07 3.92 -10.95
C MET A 161 0.41 3.21 -12.22
N LEU A 162 -0.18 2.06 -12.58
CA LEU A 162 0.14 1.37 -13.83
C LEU A 162 -0.23 2.21 -15.06
N ILE A 163 -1.37 2.89 -15.05
CA ILE A 163 -1.76 3.81 -16.14
C ILE A 163 -0.72 4.92 -16.28
N ALA A 164 -0.35 5.59 -15.18
CA ALA A 164 0.68 6.63 -15.21
C ALA A 164 2.03 6.08 -15.73
N ALA A 165 2.42 4.89 -15.29
CA ALA A 165 3.64 4.22 -15.74
C ALA A 165 3.61 3.91 -17.25
N VAL A 166 2.50 3.39 -17.76
CA VAL A 166 2.33 3.12 -19.20
C VAL A 166 2.35 4.41 -20.00
N LEU A 167 1.71 5.49 -19.53
CA LEU A 167 1.74 6.80 -20.19
C LEU A 167 3.17 7.34 -20.32
N ILE A 168 4.02 7.15 -19.30
CA ILE A 168 5.44 7.52 -19.35
C ILE A 168 6.23 6.58 -20.28
N ALA A 169 5.95 5.26 -20.22
CA ALA A 169 6.62 4.26 -21.05
C ALA A 169 6.39 4.48 -22.55
N VAL A 170 5.18 4.89 -22.97
CA VAL A 170 4.86 5.20 -24.38
C VAL A 170 5.73 6.35 -24.91
N GLN A 171 6.13 7.29 -24.06
CA GLN A 171 6.99 8.40 -24.43
C GLN A 171 8.48 8.01 -24.54
N ARG A 172 8.82 6.75 -24.23
CA ARG A 172 10.19 6.21 -24.20
C ARG A 172 11.13 6.97 -23.27
N ASP A 173 10.57 7.66 -22.27
CA ASP A 173 11.32 8.32 -21.22
C ASP A 173 11.60 7.34 -20.08
N TRP A 174 12.60 6.48 -20.29
CA TRP A 174 12.95 5.42 -19.35
C TRP A 174 13.52 5.95 -18.04
N ALA A 175 14.11 7.15 -18.05
CA ALA A 175 14.66 7.78 -16.84
C ALA A 175 13.52 8.24 -15.93
N ARG A 176 12.50 8.88 -16.50
CA ARG A 176 11.31 9.31 -15.74
C ARG A 176 10.44 8.14 -15.29
N LEU A 177 10.40 7.05 -16.06
CA LEU A 177 9.75 5.82 -15.64
C LEU A 177 10.45 5.23 -14.41
N ASP A 178 11.79 5.19 -14.43
CA ASP A 178 12.59 4.76 -13.28
C ASP A 178 12.33 5.62 -12.04
N ASP A 179 12.25 6.94 -12.20
CA ASP A 179 11.96 7.86 -11.09
C ASP A 179 10.52 7.72 -10.55
N ALA A 180 9.55 7.43 -11.42
CA ALA A 180 8.14 7.36 -11.05
C ALA A 180 7.72 6.03 -10.39
N ILE A 181 8.29 4.90 -10.85
CA ILE A 181 7.90 3.54 -10.40
C ILE A 181 9.08 2.67 -9.94
N GLY A 182 10.28 3.06 -10.33
CA GLY A 182 11.50 2.39 -9.92
C GLY A 182 11.77 2.67 -8.45
N MET A 183 12.80 1.99 -7.97
CA MET A 183 13.26 2.27 -6.63
C MET A 183 13.85 3.67 -6.65
N GLY A 184 13.26 4.59 -5.89
CA GLY A 184 13.95 5.83 -5.53
C GLY A 184 15.38 5.45 -5.14
N ASN A 185 16.33 6.23 -5.61
CA ASN A 185 17.73 5.85 -5.67
C ASN A 185 18.38 5.61 -4.30
N GLU A 186 17.64 5.46 -3.19
CA GLU A 186 18.11 5.28 -1.82
C GLU A 186 19.31 4.33 -1.67
N ALA A 187 19.36 3.23 -2.42
CA ALA A 187 20.52 2.34 -2.43
C ALA A 187 21.73 2.89 -3.22
N GLU A 188 21.50 3.52 -4.38
CA GLU A 188 22.54 4.19 -5.16
C GLU A 188 23.02 5.49 -4.48
N ASP A 189 22.12 6.22 -3.81
CA ASP A 189 22.36 7.41 -3.01
C ASP A 189 23.11 7.04 -1.73
N ALA A 190 22.74 5.96 -1.03
CA ALA A 190 23.49 5.46 0.12
C ALA A 190 24.89 4.95 -0.27
N LEU A 191 25.03 4.33 -1.45
CA LEU A 191 26.34 3.93 -1.98
C LEU A 191 27.17 5.13 -2.46
N ALA A 192 26.54 6.14 -3.05
CA ALA A 192 27.19 7.39 -3.43
C ALA A 192 27.63 8.17 -2.19
N GLU A 193 26.80 8.23 -1.15
CA GLU A 193 27.10 8.84 0.14
C GLU A 193 28.20 8.05 0.88
N ALA A 194 28.18 6.72 0.83
CA ALA A 194 29.29 5.91 1.37
C ALA A 194 30.61 6.16 0.63
N ARG A 195 30.58 6.32 -0.71
CA ARG A 195 31.78 6.63 -1.51
C ARG A 195 32.31 8.03 -1.22
N THR A 196 31.45 9.05 -1.08
CA THR A 196 31.90 10.41 -0.73
C THR A 196 32.47 10.47 0.69
N LEU A 197 31.93 9.69 1.63
CA LEU A 197 32.52 9.55 2.97
C LEU A 197 33.89 8.88 2.93
N GLU A 198 34.08 7.82 2.13
CA GLU A 198 35.40 7.19 1.94
C GLU A 198 36.43 8.11 1.27
N GLU A 199 36.01 8.93 0.31
CA GLU A 199 36.86 9.93 -0.34
C GLU A 199 37.23 11.08 0.61
N SER A 200 36.30 11.53 1.46
CA SER A 200 36.57 12.58 2.47
C SER A 200 37.49 12.13 3.60
N ARG A 201 37.69 10.83 3.76
CA ARG A 201 38.54 10.23 4.80
C ARG A 201 40.00 10.04 4.33
N LYS A 202 40.29 10.19 3.04
CA LYS A 202 41.65 10.12 2.47
C LYS A 202 42.26 11.51 2.33
#